data_AF-A0A0F5FFU2-F1
#
_entry.id   AF-A0A0F5FFU2-F1
#
_cell.length_a   1.000
_cell.length_b   1.000
_cell.length_c   1.000
_cell.angle_alpha   90.00
_cell.angle_beta   90.00
_cell.angle_gamma   90.00
#
_symmetry.space_group_name_H-M   'P 1'
#
loop_
_entity.id
_entity.type
_entity.pdbx_description
1 polymer ?
#
loop_
_entity_poly.entity_id
_entity_poly.type
_entity_poly.pdbx_seq_one_letter_code
_entity_poly.pdbx_strand_id
1 'polypeptide(L)'
;MRVRAGLHRQLLALASRRARPADAEDIVQDALLIAIEAGRHDLEDPANLAWLRGVVRNRARLHARGALRRLGRETKWQSGPPPETVSETPPASEMLAGLPPALRTFAALVLTGHNRREIAYLLDLPNTALRQRISALKRHLRRKGFAAPHELSGLSLNLAYGRIRDVLLPALRRHGGLFAGHDPDGHLFIVRRSQTGLARQ
;
A
#
# COMPACT_ATOMS: atom_id res chain seq x y z
N MET A 1 -20.99 -20.98 22.34
CA MET A 1 -19.73 -20.33 22.79
C MET A 1 -20.09 -19.13 23.68
N ARG A 2 -19.72 -19.12 24.96
CA ARG A 2 -19.98 -17.96 25.86
C ARG A 2 -18.72 -17.10 25.94
N VAL A 3 -18.75 -15.91 25.36
CA VAL A 3 -17.64 -14.94 25.48
C VAL A 3 -17.87 -14.11 26.75
N ARG A 4 -16.93 -14.14 27.70
CA ARG A 4 -17.01 -13.27 28.89
C ARG A 4 -17.00 -11.80 28.46
N ALA A 5 -17.80 -10.96 29.10
CA ALA A 5 -17.90 -9.53 28.76
C ALA A 5 -16.54 -8.79 28.75
N GLY A 6 -15.60 -9.21 29.61
CA GLY A 6 -14.23 -8.68 29.63
C GLY A 6 -13.38 -9.09 28.41
N LEU A 7 -13.55 -10.31 27.90
CA LEU A 7 -12.83 -10.80 26.72
C LEU A 7 -13.36 -10.12 25.45
N HIS A 8 -14.68 -10.03 25.30
CA HIS A 8 -15.30 -9.34 24.17
C HIS A 8 -14.81 -7.88 24.07
N ARG A 9 -14.78 -7.15 25.19
CA ARG A 9 -14.23 -5.78 25.26
C ARG A 9 -12.75 -5.71 24.86
N GLN A 10 -11.93 -6.69 25.23
CA GLN A 10 -10.52 -6.75 24.83
C GLN A 10 -10.37 -6.99 23.32
N LEU A 11 -11.20 -7.84 22.73
CA LEU A 11 -11.18 -8.10 21.29
C LEU A 11 -11.64 -6.87 20.49
N LEU A 12 -12.68 -6.18 20.96
CA LEU A 12 -13.10 -4.90 20.39
C LEU A 12 -11.99 -3.85 20.45
N ALA A 13 -11.32 -3.69 21.59
CA ALA A 13 -10.19 -2.78 21.72
C ALA A 13 -9.03 -3.11 20.77
N LEU A 14 -8.84 -4.40 20.43
CA LEU A 14 -7.86 -4.84 19.44
C LEU A 14 -8.28 -4.50 18.01
N ALA A 15 -9.56 -4.68 17.67
CA ALA A 15 -10.12 -4.36 16.35
C ALA A 15 -10.12 -2.85 16.07
N SER A 16 -10.58 -2.03 17.03
CA SER A 16 -10.68 -0.57 16.91
C SER A 16 -9.34 0.15 16.76
N ARG A 17 -8.21 -0.52 17.03
CA ARG A 17 -6.87 0.04 16.78
C ARG A 17 -6.52 0.13 15.29
N ARG A 18 -7.26 -0.52 14.41
CA ARG A 18 -7.00 -0.54 12.96
C ARG A 18 -8.25 -0.38 12.10
N ALA A 19 -9.43 -0.60 12.64
CA ALA A 19 -10.70 -0.44 11.95
C ALA A 19 -11.51 0.73 12.54
N ARG A 20 -12.52 1.21 11.79
CA ARG A 20 -13.45 2.21 12.32
C ARG A 20 -14.27 1.59 13.45
N PRO A 21 -14.76 2.38 14.42
CA PRO A 21 -15.59 1.86 15.50
C PRO A 21 -16.80 1.06 15.02
N ALA A 22 -17.42 1.47 13.90
CA ALA A 22 -18.55 0.78 13.29
C ALA A 22 -18.20 -0.63 12.75
N ASP A 23 -16.96 -0.86 12.29
CA ASP A 23 -16.54 -2.14 11.72
C ASP A 23 -15.98 -3.11 12.78
N ALA A 24 -15.68 -2.60 13.99
CA ALA A 24 -14.97 -3.34 15.01
C ALA A 24 -15.77 -4.54 15.55
N GLU A 25 -17.09 -4.37 15.69
CA GLU A 25 -17.99 -5.45 16.14
C GLU A 25 -18.05 -6.58 15.11
N ASP A 26 -18.23 -6.25 13.83
CA ASP A 26 -18.27 -7.22 12.72
C ASP A 26 -16.95 -8.01 12.63
N ILE A 27 -15.81 -7.34 12.77
CA ILE A 27 -14.49 -7.99 12.78
C ILE A 27 -14.36 -9.00 13.92
N VAL A 28 -14.90 -8.67 15.10
CA VAL A 28 -14.88 -9.58 16.25
C VAL A 28 -15.83 -10.75 16.00
N GLN A 29 -17.02 -10.52 15.46
CA GLN A 29 -17.96 -11.58 15.11
C GLN A 29 -17.38 -12.56 14.07
N ASP A 30 -16.78 -12.04 12.99
CA ASP A 30 -16.06 -12.83 11.99
C ASP A 30 -14.97 -13.70 12.62
N ALA A 31 -14.17 -13.12 13.53
CA ALA A 31 -13.09 -13.85 14.19
C ALA A 31 -13.59 -14.96 15.10
N LEU A 32 -14.74 -14.76 15.76
CA LEU A 32 -15.39 -15.78 16.58
C LEU A 32 -15.97 -16.90 15.71
N LEU A 33 -16.54 -16.58 14.54
CA LEU A 33 -17.01 -17.58 13.57
C LEU A 33 -15.84 -18.46 13.08
N ILE A 34 -14.72 -17.83 12.69
CA ILE A 34 -13.49 -18.52 12.27
C ILE A 34 -12.96 -19.44 13.37
N ALA A 35 -13.09 -19.05 14.64
CA ALA A 35 -12.70 -19.90 15.76
C ALA A 35 -13.57 -21.16 15.89
N ILE A 36 -14.89 -21.02 15.67
CA ILE A 36 -15.82 -22.15 15.67
C ILE A 36 -15.50 -23.10 14.52
N GLU A 37 -15.33 -22.58 13.31
CA GLU A 37 -14.99 -23.36 12.11
C GLU A 37 -13.66 -24.12 12.26
N ALA A 38 -12.68 -23.49 12.92
CA ALA A 38 -11.38 -24.11 13.22
C ALA A 38 -11.41 -25.10 14.40
N GLY A 39 -12.58 -25.35 14.99
CA GLY A 39 -12.73 -26.23 16.16
C GLY A 39 -12.17 -25.64 17.47
N ARG A 40 -11.80 -24.36 17.49
CA ARG A 40 -11.19 -23.65 18.64
C ARG A 40 -12.24 -22.89 19.46
N HIS A 41 -13.26 -23.61 19.90
CA HIS A 41 -14.39 -23.05 20.63
C HIS A 41 -14.13 -22.87 22.14
N ASP A 42 -13.11 -23.54 22.67
CA ASP A 42 -12.66 -23.33 24.04
C ASP A 42 -11.81 -22.06 24.13
N LEU A 43 -12.43 -20.99 24.65
CA LEU A 43 -11.81 -19.69 24.87
C LEU A 43 -11.24 -19.53 26.28
N GLU A 44 -11.20 -20.59 27.09
CA GLU A 44 -10.47 -20.61 28.36
C GLU A 44 -9.03 -21.08 28.15
N ASP A 45 -8.79 -21.88 27.10
CA ASP A 45 -7.44 -22.23 26.65
C ASP A 45 -6.64 -20.98 26.21
N PRO A 46 -5.51 -20.68 26.88
CA PRO A 46 -4.61 -19.58 26.52
C PRO A 46 -4.11 -19.64 25.08
N ALA A 47 -3.91 -20.83 24.50
CA ALA A 47 -3.43 -20.98 23.13
C ALA A 47 -4.51 -20.57 22.12
N ASN A 48 -5.75 -20.99 22.32
CA ASN A 48 -6.89 -20.56 21.51
C ASN A 48 -7.14 -19.05 21.64
N LEU A 49 -6.98 -18.47 22.83
CA LEU A 49 -7.07 -17.02 23.04
C LEU A 49 -5.98 -16.24 22.31
N ALA A 50 -4.72 -16.71 22.38
CA ALA A 50 -3.61 -16.07 21.68
C ALA A 50 -3.81 -16.12 20.16
N TRP A 51 -4.27 -17.27 19.65
CA TRP A 51 -4.60 -17.46 18.25
C TRP A 51 -5.76 -16.54 17.80
N LEU A 52 -6.85 -16.47 18.56
CA LEU A 52 -8.02 -15.62 18.27
C LEU A 52 -7.65 -14.13 18.24
N ARG A 53 -6.82 -13.67 19.19
CA ARG A 53 -6.27 -12.30 19.17
C ARG A 53 -5.44 -12.03 17.90
N GLY A 54 -4.75 -13.05 17.39
CA GLY A 54 -4.07 -13.00 16.09
C GLY A 54 -5.05 -12.85 14.93
N VAL A 55 -6.12 -13.64 14.91
CA VAL A 55 -7.19 -13.59 13.89
C VAL A 55 -7.84 -12.20 13.86
N VAL A 56 -8.23 -11.65 15.02
CA VAL A 56 -8.81 -10.30 15.12
C VAL A 56 -7.87 -9.23 14.53
N ARG A 57 -6.56 -9.30 14.85
CA ARG A 57 -5.59 -8.34 14.27
C ARG A 57 -5.47 -8.46 12.76
N ASN A 58 -5.46 -9.68 12.23
CA ASN A 58 -5.37 -9.92 10.80
C ASN A 58 -6.63 -9.46 10.08
N ARG A 59 -7.81 -9.73 10.64
CA ARG A 59 -9.10 -9.31 10.09
C ARG A 59 -9.28 -7.80 10.12
N ALA A 60 -8.92 -7.14 11.23
CA ALA A 60 -8.91 -5.68 11.30
C ALA A 60 -7.96 -5.04 10.28
N ARG A 61 -6.77 -5.65 10.05
CA ARG A 61 -5.85 -5.19 9.01
C ARG A 61 -6.42 -5.36 7.61
N LEU A 62 -7.12 -6.46 7.34
CA LEU A 62 -7.76 -6.71 6.06
C LEU A 62 -8.92 -5.72 5.82
N HIS A 63 -9.75 -5.48 6.83
CA HIS A 63 -10.84 -4.50 6.79
C HIS A 63 -10.31 -3.09 6.51
N ALA A 64 -9.25 -2.66 7.20
CA ALA A 64 -8.62 -1.37 6.96
C ALA A 64 -8.13 -1.22 5.51
N ARG A 65 -7.55 -2.29 4.93
CA ARG A 65 -7.13 -2.31 3.52
C ARG A 65 -8.33 -2.24 2.58
N GLY A 66 -9.44 -2.90 2.90
CA GLY A 66 -10.69 -2.85 2.15
C GLY A 66 -11.35 -1.47 2.20
N ALA A 67 -11.40 -0.85 3.37
CA ALA A 67 -11.96 0.48 3.58
C ALA A 67 -11.18 1.57 2.84
N LEU A 68 -9.84 1.49 2.83
CA LEU A 68 -9.01 2.39 2.01
C LEU A 68 -9.31 2.26 0.51
N ARG A 69 -9.53 1.03 0.01
CA ARG A 69 -9.94 0.79 -1.38
C ARG A 69 -11.35 1.32 -1.67
N ARG A 70 -12.28 1.13 -0.73
CA ARG A 70 -13.67 1.60 -0.85
C ARG A 70 -13.72 3.13 -0.88
N LEU A 71 -13.00 3.81 0.01
CA LEU A 71 -12.84 5.26 -0.01
C LEU A 71 -12.25 5.74 -1.34
N GLY A 72 -11.22 5.07 -1.86
CA GLY A 72 -10.65 5.38 -3.18
C GLY A 72 -11.67 5.31 -4.32
N ARG A 73 -12.66 4.40 -4.25
CA ARG A 73 -13.74 4.30 -5.25
C ARG A 73 -14.84 5.35 -5.02
N GLU A 74 -15.28 5.51 -3.78
CA GLU A 74 -16.37 6.44 -3.43
C GLU A 74 -15.96 7.90 -3.65
N THR A 75 -14.72 8.27 -3.31
CA THR A 75 -14.18 9.61 -3.57
C THR A 75 -13.97 9.87 -5.07
N LYS A 76 -13.63 8.84 -5.87
CA LYS A 76 -13.55 8.96 -7.34
C LYS A 76 -14.92 9.06 -8.02
N TRP A 77 -15.97 8.47 -7.44
CA TRP A 77 -17.32 8.48 -8.01
C TRP A 77 -18.12 9.73 -7.64
N GLN A 78 -17.90 10.33 -6.47
CA GLN A 78 -18.60 11.54 -6.02
C GLN A 78 -17.93 12.85 -6.43
N SER A 79 -16.68 12.79 -6.89
CA SER A 79 -16.00 13.97 -7.44
C SER A 79 -16.20 13.97 -8.96
N GLY A 80 -17.08 14.84 -9.47
CA GLY A 80 -16.74 15.49 -10.76
C GLY A 80 -15.31 16.02 -10.68
N PRO A 81 -14.58 16.16 -11.81
CA PRO A 81 -13.17 16.52 -11.79
C PRO A 81 -12.98 17.69 -10.81
N PRO A 82 -12.16 17.53 -9.75
CA PRO A 82 -11.93 18.63 -8.83
C PRO A 82 -11.45 19.81 -9.67
N PRO A 83 -11.83 21.06 -9.37
CA PRO A 83 -11.17 22.19 -10.00
C PRO A 83 -9.68 21.95 -9.80
N GLU A 84 -8.94 21.97 -10.90
CA GLU A 84 -7.49 21.82 -10.91
C GLU A 84 -6.93 22.89 -9.98
N THR A 85 -6.80 22.55 -8.70
CA THR A 85 -5.79 23.18 -7.87
C THR A 85 -4.53 22.59 -8.45
N VAL A 86 -3.95 23.36 -9.37
CA VAL A 86 -2.57 23.23 -9.79
C VAL A 86 -1.75 23.41 -8.51
N SER A 87 -1.72 22.39 -7.65
CA SER A 87 -0.56 22.15 -6.83
C SER A 87 0.51 21.86 -7.85
N GLU A 88 1.22 22.91 -8.23
CA GLU A 88 2.48 22.84 -8.95
C GLU A 88 3.36 21.90 -8.13
N THR A 89 3.24 20.61 -8.39
CA THR A 89 4.19 19.63 -7.89
C THR A 89 5.47 20.05 -8.58
N PRO A 90 6.45 20.57 -7.82
CA PRO A 90 7.65 21.12 -8.41
C PRO A 90 8.27 20.02 -9.26
N PRO A 91 8.74 20.34 -10.48
CA PRO A 91 9.22 19.32 -11.39
C PRO A 91 10.29 18.48 -10.70
N ALA A 92 10.28 17.16 -10.91
CA ALA A 92 11.16 16.24 -10.20
C ALA A 92 12.66 16.64 -10.27
N SER A 93 13.05 17.36 -11.33
CA SER A 93 14.36 17.98 -11.48
C SER A 93 14.71 18.95 -10.34
N GLU A 94 13.79 19.81 -9.92
CA GLU A 94 13.98 20.75 -8.81
C GLU A 94 14.06 20.04 -7.46
N MET A 95 13.26 18.99 -7.25
CA MET A 95 13.35 18.17 -6.04
C MET A 95 14.71 17.45 -5.93
N LEU A 96 15.25 17.00 -7.06
CA LEU A 96 16.51 16.26 -7.15
C LEU A 96 17.76 17.15 -7.19
N ALA A 97 17.61 18.43 -7.50
CA ALA A 97 18.73 19.38 -7.56
C ALA A 97 19.43 19.54 -6.20
N GLY A 98 20.76 19.59 -6.21
CA GLY A 98 21.59 19.73 -5.00
C GLY A 98 21.73 18.46 -4.14
N LEU A 99 21.16 17.33 -4.56
CA LEU A 99 21.41 16.03 -3.91
C LEU A 99 22.78 15.47 -4.30
N PRO A 100 23.54 14.88 -3.36
CA PRO A 100 24.69 14.04 -3.68
C PRO A 100 24.32 12.87 -4.60
N PRO A 101 25.22 12.36 -5.46
CA PRO A 101 24.90 11.33 -6.46
C PRO A 101 24.19 10.10 -5.89
N ALA A 102 24.71 9.55 -4.78
CA ALA A 102 24.12 8.37 -4.12
C ALA A 102 22.70 8.62 -3.55
N LEU A 103 22.41 9.86 -3.15
CA LEU A 103 21.10 10.25 -2.61
C LEU A 103 20.13 10.61 -3.75
N ARG A 104 20.64 11.06 -4.91
CA ARG A 104 19.87 11.33 -6.11
C ARG A 104 19.29 10.05 -6.70
N THR A 105 20.10 9.00 -6.83
CA THR A 105 19.63 7.67 -7.28
C THR A 105 18.58 7.12 -6.32
N PHE A 106 18.82 7.24 -5.00
CA PHE A 106 17.85 6.86 -3.98
C PHE A 106 16.53 7.62 -4.12
N ALA A 107 16.59 8.95 -4.27
CA ALA A 107 15.41 9.80 -4.42
C ALA A 107 14.63 9.50 -5.70
N ALA A 108 15.32 9.26 -6.82
CA ALA A 108 14.67 8.86 -8.08
C ALA A 108 13.91 7.53 -7.93
N LEU A 109 14.47 6.55 -7.23
CA LEU A 109 13.77 5.29 -6.94
C LEU A 109 12.53 5.50 -6.07
N VAL A 110 12.61 6.39 -5.08
CA VAL A 110 11.44 6.73 -4.24
C VAL A 110 10.34 7.44 -5.04
N LEU A 111 10.72 8.42 -5.88
CA LEU A 111 9.77 9.17 -6.72
C LEU A 111 9.12 8.30 -7.80
N THR A 112 9.82 7.26 -8.25
CA THR A 112 9.28 6.23 -9.17
C THR A 112 8.48 5.13 -8.45
N GLY A 113 8.27 5.26 -7.12
CA GLY A 113 7.36 4.40 -6.37
C GLY A 113 7.98 3.13 -5.77
N HIS A 114 9.31 2.99 -5.77
CA HIS A 114 9.96 1.81 -5.18
C HIS A 114 9.85 1.80 -3.66
N ASN A 115 9.65 0.60 -3.10
CA ASN A 115 9.56 0.41 -1.65
C ASN A 115 10.92 0.19 -0.98
N ARG A 116 10.91 0.27 0.36
CA ARG A 116 12.13 0.15 1.19
C ARG A 116 12.94 -1.11 0.91
N ARG A 117 12.27 -2.24 0.67
CA ARG A 117 12.92 -3.54 0.42
C ARG A 117 13.53 -3.59 -0.97
N GLU A 118 12.81 -3.08 -1.97
CA GLU A 118 13.28 -2.99 -3.35
C GLU A 118 14.48 -2.05 -3.47
N ILE A 119 14.42 -0.88 -2.85
CA ILE A 119 15.54 0.06 -2.88
C ILE A 119 16.76 -0.51 -2.16
N ALA A 120 16.57 -1.21 -1.04
CA ALA A 120 17.67 -1.88 -0.35
C ALA A 120 18.31 -2.96 -1.23
N TYR A 121 17.51 -3.74 -1.94
CA TYR A 121 17.99 -4.76 -2.86
C TYR A 121 18.72 -4.16 -4.07
N LEU A 122 18.10 -3.19 -4.76
CA LEU A 122 18.63 -2.58 -5.99
C LEU A 122 19.92 -1.79 -5.77
N LEU A 123 20.10 -1.22 -4.58
CA LEU A 123 21.27 -0.43 -4.24
C LEU A 123 22.25 -1.19 -3.33
N ASP A 124 22.01 -2.49 -3.08
CA ASP A 124 22.76 -3.34 -2.16
C ASP A 124 23.05 -2.65 -0.80
N LEU A 125 21.99 -2.15 -0.17
CA LEU A 125 22.11 -1.34 1.06
C LEU A 125 21.76 -2.13 2.31
N PRO A 126 22.62 -2.09 3.35
CA PRO A 126 22.24 -2.55 4.67
C PRO A 126 21.16 -1.64 5.27
N ASN A 127 20.39 -2.20 6.22
CA ASN A 127 19.27 -1.51 6.88
C ASN A 127 19.67 -0.15 7.50
N THR A 128 20.90 -0.04 8.02
CA THR A 128 21.46 1.19 8.59
C THR A 128 21.62 2.28 7.53
N ALA A 129 22.25 1.96 6.39
CA ALA A 129 22.44 2.87 5.27
C ALA A 129 21.09 3.31 4.67
N LEU A 130 20.12 2.39 4.56
CA LEU A 130 18.77 2.72 4.09
C LEU A 130 18.09 3.77 4.99
N ARG A 131 18.18 3.61 6.32
CA ARG A 131 17.63 4.59 7.27
C ARG A 131 18.32 5.94 7.15
N GLN A 132 19.65 5.97 7.02
CA GLN A 132 20.42 7.20 6.84
C GLN A 132 20.00 7.94 5.57
N ARG A 133 19.85 7.24 4.43
CA ARG A 133 19.42 7.85 3.16
C ARG A 133 18.00 8.40 3.23
N ILE A 134 17.08 7.73 3.90
CA ILE A 134 15.71 8.23 4.12
C ILE A 134 15.73 9.51 4.95
N SER A 135 16.47 9.53 6.05
CA SER A 135 16.60 10.72 6.90
C SER A 135 17.28 11.88 6.17
N ALA A 136 18.30 11.60 5.34
CA ALA A 136 18.99 12.59 4.53
C ALA A 136 18.06 13.20 3.46
N LEU A 137 17.26 12.37 2.78
CA LEU A 137 16.29 12.81 1.79
C LEU A 137 15.21 13.70 2.43
N LYS A 138 14.62 13.28 3.56
CA LYS A 138 13.64 14.10 4.29
C LYS A 138 14.20 15.46 4.71
N ARG A 139 15.45 15.49 5.18
CA ARG A 139 16.13 16.74 5.57
C ARG A 139 16.42 17.64 4.37
N HIS A 140 16.72 17.08 3.21
CA HIS A 140 16.90 17.82 1.96
C HIS A 140 15.59 18.48 1.51
N LEU A 141 14.51 17.70 1.46
CA LEU A 141 13.20 18.20 1.02
C LEU A 141 12.68 19.30 1.96
N ARG A 142 12.81 19.13 3.28
CA ARG A 142 12.46 20.17 4.27
C ARG A 142 13.25 21.47 4.07
N ARG A 143 14.56 21.38 3.76
CA ARG A 143 15.39 22.57 3.51
C ARG A 143 14.98 23.33 2.26
N LYS A 144 14.40 22.64 1.27
CA LYS A 144 13.87 23.26 0.06
C LYS A 144 12.45 23.81 0.20
N GLY A 145 11.88 23.81 1.40
CA GLY A 145 10.52 24.30 1.62
C GLY A 145 9.42 23.37 1.11
N PHE A 146 9.77 22.19 0.57
CA PHE A 146 8.79 21.18 0.24
C PHE A 146 8.21 20.64 1.55
N ALA A 147 6.89 20.77 1.73
CA ALA A 147 6.18 20.04 2.77
C ALA A 147 6.63 18.58 2.69
N ALA A 148 7.08 18.00 3.82
CA ALA A 148 7.58 16.64 3.84
C ALA A 148 6.55 15.77 3.12
N PRO A 149 6.86 15.20 1.93
CA PRO A 149 5.81 14.70 1.08
C PRO A 149 5.02 13.67 1.89
N HIS A 150 3.72 13.92 2.07
CA HIS A 150 2.78 12.86 2.41
C HIS A 150 2.91 11.70 1.39
N GLU A 151 3.49 12.01 0.23
CA GLU A 151 3.74 11.16 -0.92
C GLU A 151 5.21 10.72 -1.07
N LEU A 152 5.88 10.34 0.01
CA LEU A 152 6.89 9.28 -0.12
C LEU A 152 6.18 7.93 -0.32
N SER A 153 5.21 7.91 -1.25
CA SER A 153 4.27 6.83 -1.53
C SER A 153 5.04 5.54 -1.80
N GLY A 154 6.16 5.59 -2.52
CA GLY A 154 7.03 4.41 -2.70
C GLY A 154 7.47 3.76 -1.39
N LEU A 155 7.81 4.55 -0.35
CA LEU A 155 8.23 4.03 0.95
C LEU A 155 7.08 3.50 1.83
N SER A 156 5.83 3.82 1.51
CA SER A 156 4.61 3.43 2.24
C SER A 156 3.72 2.44 1.48
N LEU A 157 3.93 2.22 0.17
CA LEU A 157 3.10 1.32 -0.61
C LEU A 157 3.43 -0.16 -0.34
N ASN A 158 2.39 -0.88 0.09
CA ASN A 158 2.39 -2.35 0.20
C ASN A 158 2.22 -3.05 -1.16
N LEU A 159 2.40 -2.36 -2.29
CA LEU A 159 2.46 -3.00 -3.60
C LEU A 159 3.90 -3.44 -3.87
N ALA A 160 4.06 -4.72 -4.20
CA ALA A 160 5.35 -5.29 -4.57
C ALA A 160 5.64 -4.97 -6.05
N TYR A 161 5.99 -3.71 -6.33
CA TYR A 161 6.28 -3.20 -7.68
C TYR A 161 7.33 -4.01 -8.43
N GLY A 162 8.31 -4.56 -7.72
CA GLY A 162 9.28 -5.51 -8.29
C GLY A 162 8.60 -6.77 -8.83
N ARG A 163 7.69 -7.38 -8.06
CA ARG A 163 6.92 -8.54 -8.51
C ARG A 163 5.94 -8.20 -9.64
N ILE A 164 5.33 -7.02 -9.58
CA ILE A 164 4.47 -6.52 -10.65
C ILE A 164 5.29 -6.40 -11.95
N ARG A 165 6.50 -5.84 -11.88
CA ARG A 165 7.41 -5.75 -13.02
C ARG A 165 7.86 -7.12 -13.54
N ASP A 166 8.22 -8.04 -12.65
CA ASP A 166 8.66 -9.39 -13.02
C ASP A 166 7.56 -10.17 -13.76
N VAL A 167 6.29 -9.92 -13.44
CA VAL A 167 5.15 -10.50 -14.14
C VAL A 167 4.83 -9.74 -15.44
N LEU A 168 4.89 -8.41 -15.41
CA LEU A 168 4.51 -7.57 -16.54
C LEU A 168 5.53 -7.60 -17.68
N LEU A 169 6.83 -7.68 -17.41
CA LEU A 169 7.85 -7.60 -18.45
C LEU A 169 7.82 -8.80 -19.41
N PRO A 170 7.73 -10.07 -18.95
CA PRO A 170 7.55 -11.21 -19.83
C PRO A 170 6.21 -11.17 -20.58
N ALA A 171 5.13 -10.73 -19.91
CA ALA A 171 3.81 -10.62 -20.51
C ALA A 171 3.77 -9.54 -21.61
N LEU A 172 4.38 -8.38 -21.38
CA LEU A 172 4.53 -7.30 -22.35
C LEU A 172 5.24 -7.78 -23.62
N ARG A 173 6.35 -8.51 -23.46
CA ARG A 173 7.10 -9.12 -24.56
C ARG A 173 6.27 -10.15 -25.33
N ARG A 174 5.58 -11.04 -24.62
CA ARG A 174 4.72 -12.07 -25.21
C ARG A 174 3.58 -11.48 -26.03
N HIS A 175 2.96 -10.42 -25.54
CA HIS A 175 1.78 -9.81 -26.16
C HIS A 175 2.11 -8.68 -27.14
N GLY A 176 3.40 -8.37 -27.37
CA GLY A 176 3.82 -7.31 -28.28
C GLY A 176 3.26 -5.93 -27.91
N GLY A 177 3.10 -5.66 -26.61
CA GLY A 177 2.54 -4.39 -26.14
C GLY A 177 3.52 -3.23 -26.23
N LEU A 178 3.00 -2.01 -26.26
CA LEU A 178 3.76 -0.76 -26.20
C LEU A 178 4.27 -0.49 -24.79
N PHE A 179 3.40 -0.64 -23.79
CA PHE A 179 3.74 -0.50 -22.38
C PHE A 179 2.80 -1.34 -21.51
N ALA A 180 3.27 -1.63 -20.30
CA ALA A 180 2.51 -2.36 -19.29
C ALA A 180 2.55 -1.60 -17.97
N GLY A 181 1.48 -1.71 -17.20
CA GLY A 181 1.36 -1.02 -15.93
C GLY A 181 0.33 -1.70 -15.03
N HIS A 182 -0.03 -1.00 -13.98
CA HIS A 182 -1.15 -1.38 -13.15
C HIS A 182 -2.04 -0.17 -12.88
N ASP A 183 -3.34 -0.39 -12.76
CA ASP A 183 -4.26 0.64 -12.28
C ASP A 183 -4.06 0.84 -10.76
N PRO A 184 -4.40 1.98 -10.15
CA PRO A 184 -4.52 2.16 -8.70
C PRO A 184 -5.07 0.98 -7.89
N ASP A 185 -5.93 0.13 -8.47
CA ASP A 185 -6.45 -1.09 -7.83
C ASP A 185 -5.47 -2.29 -7.82
N GLY A 186 -4.34 -2.18 -8.53
CA GLY A 186 -3.32 -3.21 -8.66
C GLY A 186 -3.57 -4.23 -9.78
N HIS A 187 -4.62 -4.00 -10.59
CA HIS A 187 -4.87 -4.79 -11.78
C HIS A 187 -3.80 -4.51 -12.83
N LEU A 188 -3.16 -5.57 -13.30
CA LEU A 188 -2.14 -5.52 -14.33
C LEU A 188 -2.79 -5.34 -15.69
N PHE A 189 -2.26 -4.40 -16.49
CA PHE A 189 -2.73 -4.20 -17.86
C PHE A 189 -1.56 -4.02 -18.83
N ILE A 190 -1.81 -4.36 -20.10
CA ILE A 190 -0.89 -4.20 -21.21
C ILE A 190 -1.59 -3.39 -22.29
N VAL A 191 -0.98 -2.30 -22.72
CA VAL A 191 -1.46 -1.48 -23.83
C VAL A 191 -0.71 -1.87 -25.09
N ARG A 192 -1.45 -2.18 -26.16
CA ARG A 192 -0.92 -2.53 -27.47
C ARG A 192 -1.39 -1.50 -28.51
N ARG A 193 -0.66 -1.39 -29.63
CA ARG A 193 -1.17 -0.63 -30.79
C ARG A 193 -2.45 -1.29 -31.28
N SER A 194 -3.43 -0.45 -31.64
CA SER A 194 -4.63 -0.95 -32.31
C SER A 194 -4.23 -1.62 -33.63
N GLN A 195 -4.78 -2.81 -33.89
CA GLN A 195 -4.63 -3.54 -35.14
C GLN A 195 -5.79 -3.27 -36.11
N THR A 196 -6.68 -2.31 -35.82
CA THR A 196 -7.62 -1.83 -36.84
C THR A 196 -6.83 -1.14 -37.93
N GLY A 197 -6.52 -1.89 -39.00
CA GLY A 197 -6.11 -1.32 -40.27
C GLY A 197 -7.12 -0.26 -40.67
N LEU A 198 -6.63 0.87 -41.19
CA LEU A 198 -7.44 1.91 -41.81
C LEU A 198 -8.57 1.25 -42.59
N ALA A 199 -9.82 1.43 -42.12
CA ALA A 199 -10.97 1.12 -42.94
C ALA A 199 -10.79 1.95 -44.22
N ARG A 200 -10.60 1.26 -45.36
CA ARG A 200 -10.56 1.92 -46.66
C ARG A 200 -11.85 2.72 -46.82
N GLN A 201 -11.66 3.94 -47.31
CA GLN A 201 -12.69 4.88 -47.74
C GLN A 201 -13.69 4.20 -48.67
#